data_AF-A0A1H3F2X0-F1
#
_entry.id   AF-A0A1H3F2X0-F1
#
_cell.length_a   1.000
_cell.length_b   1.000
_cell.length_c   1.000
_cell.angle_alpha   90.00
_cell.angle_beta   90.00
_cell.angle_gamma   90.00
#
_symmetry.space_group_name_H-M   'P 1'
#
loop_
_entity.id
_entity.type
_entity.pdbx_description
1 polymer ?
#
loop_
_entity_poly.entity_id
_entity_poly.type
_entity_poly.pdbx_seq_one_letter_code
_entity_poly.pdbx_strand_id
1 'polypeptide(L)' 'MWLVYDSEEKLVLVTNSYSEALAEYKLLKNSWKDFIDENNEFNGDERVILARIEKDFYPYETDEETPEGDNYWDWRESIY' A
#
# COMPACT_ATOMS: atom_id res chain seq x y z
N MET A 1 6.23 -9.60 -0.08
CA MET A 1 5.00 -8.80 0.09
C MET A 1 4.81 -7.90 -1.13
N TRP A 2 3.60 -7.40 -1.39
CA TRP A 2 3.28 -6.56 -2.55
C TRP A 2 2.57 -5.30 -2.11
N LEU A 3 2.82 -4.21 -2.82
CA LEU A 3 2.26 -2.88 -2.59
C LEU A 3 1.56 -2.38 -3.86
N VAL A 4 0.37 -1.82 -3.69
CA VAL A 4 -0.33 -1.06 -4.72
C VAL A 4 -0.39 0.39 -4.29
N TYR A 5 0.13 1.26 -5.14
CA TYR A 5 0.07 2.71 -4.99
C TYR A 5 -0.79 3.30 -6.09
N ASP A 6 -1.61 4.27 -5.72
CA ASP A 6 -2.35 5.14 -6.61
C ASP A 6 -1.90 6.59 -6.39
N SER A 7 -1.87 7.40 -7.43
CA SER A 7 -1.39 8.77 -7.33
C SER A 7 -2.32 9.70 -6.55
N GLU A 8 -3.61 9.42 -6.50
CA GLU A 8 -4.61 10.17 -5.73
C GLU A 8 -4.67 9.61 -4.29
N GLU A 9 -4.96 8.32 -4.15
CA GLU A 9 -5.18 7.65 -2.85
C GLU A 9 -3.87 7.30 -2.11
N LYS A 10 -2.72 7.43 -2.77
CA LYS A 10 -1.39 7.06 -2.27
C LYS A 10 -1.29 5.56 -1.99
N LEU A 11 -1.11 5.14 -0.74
CA LEU A 11 -0.97 3.73 -0.40
C LEU A 11 -2.34 3.06 -0.35
N VAL A 12 -2.65 2.23 -1.35
CA VAL A 12 -3.97 1.58 -1.44
C VAL A 12 -3.96 0.22 -0.75
N LEU A 13 -2.93 -0.60 -1.01
CA LEU A 13 -2.91 -1.98 -0.54
C LEU A 13 -1.49 -2.44 -0.23
N VAL A 14 -1.33 -3.17 0.88
CA VAL A 14 -0.16 -3.98 1.20
C VAL A 14 -0.64 -5.39 1.52
N THR A 15 -0.17 -6.39 0.76
CA THR A 15 -0.62 -7.78 0.92
C THR A 15 0.47 -8.80 0.62
N ASN A 16 0.36 -10.00 1.19
CA ASN A 16 1.21 -11.13 0.82
C ASN A 16 0.73 -11.85 -0.45
N SER A 17 -0.49 -11.57 -0.92
CA SER A 17 -1.10 -12.20 -2.10
C SER A 17 -0.82 -11.40 -3.37
N TYR A 18 0.02 -11.94 -4.27
CA TYR A 18 0.26 -11.30 -5.57
C TYR A 18 -1.03 -11.16 -6.40
N SER A 19 -1.90 -12.17 -6.37
CA SER A 19 -3.13 -12.15 -7.17
C SER A 19 -4.10 -11.06 -6.71
N GLU A 20 -4.17 -10.81 -5.40
CA GLU A 20 -4.96 -9.72 -4.82
C GLU A 20 -4.37 -8.36 -5.23
N ALA A 21 -3.06 -8.16 -5.03
CA ALA A 21 -2.39 -6.92 -5.43
C ALA A 21 -2.53 -6.63 -6.94
N LEU A 22 -2.44 -7.67 -7.78
CA LEU A 22 -2.61 -7.54 -9.21
C LEU A 22 -4.05 -7.22 -9.61
N ALA A 23 -5.04 -7.75 -8.89
CA ALA A 23 -6.44 -7.44 -9.14
C ALA A 23 -6.72 -5.96 -8.84
N GLU A 24 -6.26 -5.48 -7.69
CA GLU A 24 -6.44 -4.08 -7.27
C GLU A 24 -5.73 -3.10 -8.22
N TYR A 25 -4.48 -3.39 -8.57
CA TYR A 25 -3.73 -2.61 -9.58
C TYR A 25 -4.48 -2.51 -10.91
N LYS A 26 -5.09 -3.60 -11.38
CA LYS A 26 -5.84 -3.60 -12.65
C LYS A 26 -7.12 -2.77 -12.54
N LEU A 27 -7.80 -2.83 -11.40
CA LEU A 27 -9.00 -2.05 -11.14
C LEU A 27 -8.69 -0.56 -11.21
N LEU A 28 -7.70 -0.09 -10.45
CA LEU A 28 -7.27 1.32 -10.44
C LEU A 28 -6.80 1.79 -11.82
N LYS A 29 -5.99 0.99 -12.51
CA LYS A 29 -5.53 1.29 -13.87
C LYS A 29 -6.69 1.47 -14.85
N ASN A 30 -7.77 0.70 -14.70
CA ASN A 30 -8.95 0.84 -15.55
C ASN A 30 -9.76 2.07 -15.14
N SER A 31 -9.93 2.32 -13.84
CA SER A 31 -10.61 3.51 -13.32
C SER A 31 -10.01 4.80 -13.88
N TRP A 32 -8.67 4.90 -13.93
CA TRP A 32 -8.01 6.07 -14.53
C TRP A 32 -8.29 6.21 -16.03
N LYS A 33 -8.31 5.09 -16.76
CA LYS A 33 -8.63 5.11 -18.20
C LYS A 33 -10.06 5.58 -18.43
N ASP A 34 -11.00 5.02 -17.67
CA ASP A 34 -12.41 5.37 -17.78
C ASP A 34 -12.62 6.85 -17.45
N PHE A 35 -11.97 7.36 -16.39
CA PHE A 35 -12.00 8.79 -16.04
C PHE A 35 -11.47 9.69 -17.16
N ILE A 36 -10.33 9.36 -17.76
CA ILE A 36 -9.75 10.13 -18.86
C ILE A 36 -10.64 10.07 -20.10
N ASP A 37 -11.16 8.89 -20.45
CA ASP A 37 -12.03 8.70 -21.61
C ASP A 37 -13.34 9.50 -21.45
N GLU A 38 -13.88 9.59 -20.22
CA GLU A 38 -15.10 10.36 -19.92
C GLU A 38 -14.88 11.87 -19.89
N ASN A 39 -13.76 12.34 -19.36
CA ASN A 39 -13.50 13.78 -19.14
C ASN A 39 -12.63 14.41 -20.24
N ASN A 40 -11.95 13.60 -21.05
CA ASN A 40 -10.97 14.01 -22.06
C ASN A 40 -9.90 14.97 -21.48
N GLU A 41 -9.51 14.72 -20.22
CA GLU A 41 -8.57 15.54 -19.44
C GLU A 41 -7.58 14.64 -18.70
N PHE A 42 -6.33 15.12 -18.61
CA PHE A 42 -5.30 14.56 -17.75
C PHE A 42 -4.97 15.59 -16.67
N ASN A 43 -5.01 15.16 -15.41
CA ASN A 43 -4.55 15.89 -14.23
C ASN A 43 -3.01 15.83 -14.06
N GLY A 44 -2.34 14.93 -14.78
CA GLY A 44 -0.89 14.96 -15.01
C GLY A 44 -0.06 13.94 -14.21
N ASP A 45 -0.67 13.18 -13.31
CA ASP A 45 -0.03 12.04 -12.66
C ASP A 45 -1.07 10.94 -12.38
N GLU A 46 -1.73 10.38 -13.39
CA GLU A 46 -2.67 9.24 -13.27
C GLU A 46 -1.91 7.91 -13.13
N ARG A 47 -1.05 7.82 -12.11
CA ARG A 47 -0.10 6.73 -11.95
C ARG A 47 -0.58 5.71 -10.93
N VAL A 48 -0.65 4.46 -11.39
CA VAL A 48 -0.79 3.30 -10.52
C VAL A 48 0.51 2.49 -10.54
N ILE A 49 1.00 2.06 -9.39
CA ILE A 49 2.22 1.25 -9.25
C ILE A 49 1.86 -0.04 -8.53
N LEU A 50 2.25 -1.17 -9.12
CA LEU A 50 2.35 -2.45 -8.43
C LEU A 50 3.82 -2.75 -8.18
N ALA A 51 4.22 -2.80 -6.91
CA ALA A 51 5.60 -3.02 -6.51
C ALA A 51 5.74 -4.24 -5.61
N ARG A 52 6.85 -4.96 -5.75
CA ARG A 52 7.27 -5.98 -4.79
C ARG A 52 8.00 -5.30 -3.63
N ILE A 53 7.57 -5.58 -2.41
CA ILE A 53 8.28 -5.17 -1.20
C ILE A 53 9.32 -6.25 -0.89
N GLU A 54 10.58 -5.84 -0.80
CA GLU A 54 11.72 -6.69 -0.42
C GLU A 54 12.03 -6.61 1.08
N LYS A 55 11.75 -5.46 1.70
CA LYS A 55 11.95 -5.20 3.12
C LYS A 55 10.86 -4.30 3.66
N ASP A 56 10.41 -4.57 4.88
CA ASP A 56 9.38 -3.79 5.57
C ASP A 56 9.82 -3.52 7.00
N PHE A 57 9.97 -2.25 7.37
CA PHE A 57 10.39 -1.80 8.69
C PHE A 57 9.24 -1.07 9.37
N TYR A 58 8.77 -1.59 10.50
CA TYR A 58 7.55 -1.09 11.14
C TYR A 58 7.64 -1.14 12.68
N PRO A 59 6.90 -0.25 13.37
CA PRO A 59 6.75 -0.32 14.80
C PRO A 59 5.82 -1.48 15.18
N TYR A 60 6.09 -2.11 16.30
CA TYR A 60 5.29 -3.20 16.84
C TYR A 60 5.15 -3.03 18.36
N GLU A 61 3.93 -3.18 18.83
CA GLU A 61 3.61 -3.20 20.25
C GLU A 61 4.04 -4.53 20.85
N THR A 62 4.92 -4.48 21.85
CA THR A 62 5.46 -5.67 22.51
C THR A 62 4.46 -6.23 23.53
N ASP A 63 4.77 -7.40 24.12
CA ASP A 63 3.98 -7.96 25.23
C ASP A 63 4.43 -7.42 26.62
N GLU A 64 5.39 -6.49 26.67
CA GLU A 64 5.91 -5.91 27.92
C GLU A 64 5.09 -4.67 28.31
N GLU A 65 4.49 -4.67 29.50
CA GLU A 65 3.72 -3.54 30.03
C GLU A 65 4.63 -2.45 30.62
N THR A 66 4.27 -1.20 30.31
CA THR A 66 4.78 0.03 30.91
C THR A 66 4.19 0.23 32.32
N PRO A 67 4.81 1.05 33.19
CA PRO A 67 4.24 1.41 34.49
C PRO A 67 2.86 2.09 34.40
N GLU A 68 2.54 2.70 33.26
CA GLU A 68 1.25 3.34 33.00
C GLU A 68 0.14 2.38 32.53
N GLY A 69 0.48 1.11 32.24
CA GLY A 69 -0.46 0.07 31.83
C GLY A 69 -0.69 -0.05 30.32
N ASP A 70 0.06 0.69 29.50
CA ASP A 70 0.19 0.45 28.05
C ASP A 70 1.35 -0.54 27.79
N ASN A 71 1.54 -1.02 26.55
CA ASN A 71 2.70 -1.84 26.20
C ASN A 71 3.84 -1.00 25.61
N TYR A 72 5.09 -1.44 25.81
CA TYR A 72 6.24 -0.85 25.14
C TYR A 72 6.20 -1.09 23.63
N TRP A 73 6.80 -0.17 22.87
CA TRP A 73 6.97 -0.27 21.42
C TRP A 73 8.41 -0.64 21.07
N ASP A 74 8.56 -1.49 20.06
CA ASP A 74 9.84 -1.83 19.46
C ASP A 74 9.74 -1.81 17.92
N TRP A 75 10.88 -1.96 17.25
CA TRP A 75 10.98 -1.97 15.80
C TRP A 75 11.22 -3.39 15.27
N ARG A 76 10.59 -3.72 14.14
CA ARG A 76 10.84 -4.99 13.42
C ARG A 76 11.14 -4.71 11.96
N GLU A 77 12.00 -5.54 11.37
CA GLU A 77 12.25 -5.59 9.92
C GLU A 77 11.87 -6.99 9.40
N SER A 78 10.90 -7.04 8.51
CA SER A 78 10.58 -8.24 7.72
C SER A 78 11.31 -8.19 6.37
N ILE A 79 11.88 -9.31 5.95
CA ILE A 79 12.59 -9.47 4.66
C ILE A 79 11.84 -10.53 3.84
N TYR A 80 11.57 -10.25 2.55
CA TYR A 80 10.69 -11.05 1.68
C TYR A 80 11.37 -11.60 0.42
#